data_AF-A0A9C9L056-F1
#
_entry.id   AF-A0A9C9L056-F1
#
_cell.length_a   1.000
_cell.length_b   1.000
_cell.length_c   1.000
_cell.angle_alpha   90.00
_cell.angle_beta   90.00
_cell.angle_gamma   90.00
#
_symmetry.space_group_name_H-M   'P 1'
#
loop_
_entity.id
_entity.type
_entity.pdbx_description
1 polymer ?
#
loop_
_entity_poly.entity_id
_entity_poly.type
_entity_poly.pdbx_seq_one_letter_code
_entity_poly.pdbx_strand_id
1 'polypeptide(L)'
;MSRGNAGDHRTLRQRFLVAVRLGALGIQEERGVVVTLKEFRAFFPDINYNYAGSFLSASALEGGRLQMTHTQFVMRLRKGVYLVHPDVFVENE
;
A
#
# COMPACT_ATOMS: atom_id res chain seq x y z
N MET A 1 -14.55 -28.44 -11.43
CA MET A 1 -15.03 -28.53 -10.04
C MET A 1 -14.48 -27.35 -9.26
N SER A 2 -15.38 -26.66 -8.57
CA SER A 2 -15.29 -25.29 -8.07
C SER A 2 -14.12 -25.05 -7.11
N ARG A 3 -13.26 -24.07 -7.41
CA ARG A 3 -12.33 -23.53 -6.42
C ARG A 3 -12.96 -22.29 -5.82
N GLY A 4 -13.36 -22.41 -4.55
CA GLY A 4 -14.18 -21.47 -3.81
C GLY A 4 -13.70 -20.04 -3.91
N ASN A 5 -14.69 -19.16 -4.12
CA ASN A 5 -14.65 -17.74 -3.83
C ASN A 5 -14.41 -17.59 -2.32
N ALA A 6 -13.13 -17.64 -1.91
CA ALA A 6 -12.73 -17.17 -0.60
C ALA A 6 -12.94 -15.66 -0.63
N GLY A 7 -14.09 -15.21 -0.13
CA GLY A 7 -14.30 -13.80 0.17
C GLY A 7 -13.08 -13.32 0.95
N ASP A 8 -12.27 -12.51 0.28
CA ASP A 8 -10.95 -12.08 0.73
C ASP A 8 -11.17 -11.26 2.01
N HIS A 9 -11.18 -11.94 3.17
CA HIS A 9 -11.29 -11.32 4.50
C HIS A 9 -9.99 -10.59 4.87
N ARG A 10 -9.28 -10.10 3.85
CA ARG A 10 -8.07 -9.31 4.00
C ARG A 10 -8.48 -7.85 4.11
N THR A 11 -7.96 -7.22 5.14
CA THR A 11 -8.06 -5.78 5.33
C THR A 11 -7.52 -5.04 4.09
N LEU A 12 -7.95 -3.79 3.88
CA LEU A 12 -7.44 -2.96 2.78
C LEU A 12 -5.91 -2.86 2.79
N ARG A 13 -5.30 -2.84 3.98
CA ARG A 13 -3.84 -2.91 4.15
C ARG A 13 -3.25 -4.18 3.54
N GLN A 14 -3.78 -5.35 3.91
CA GLN A 14 -3.28 -6.62 3.38
C GLN A 14 -3.46 -6.70 1.86
N ARG A 15 -4.63 -6.27 1.35
CA ARG A 15 -4.88 -6.19 -0.09
C ARG A 15 -3.89 -5.27 -0.80
N PHE A 16 -3.62 -4.11 -0.22
CA PHE A 16 -2.64 -3.15 -0.72
C PHE A 16 -1.23 -3.74 -0.75
N LEU A 17 -0.75 -4.30 0.37
CA LEU A 17 0.58 -4.88 0.47
C LEU A 17 0.76 -6.05 -0.50
N VAL A 18 -0.25 -6.90 -0.65
CA VAL A 18 -0.23 -7.99 -1.64
C VAL A 18 -0.17 -7.44 -3.06
N ALA A 19 -0.98 -6.44 -3.40
CA ALA A 19 -0.95 -5.83 -4.74
C ALA A 19 0.42 -5.22 -5.07
N VAL A 20 1.03 -4.53 -4.11
CA VAL A 20 2.37 -3.95 -4.25
C VAL A 20 3.45 -5.05 -4.34
N ARG A 21 3.40 -6.08 -3.49
CA ARG A 21 4.34 -7.24 -3.54
C ARG A 21 4.27 -8.00 -4.86
N LEU A 22 3.08 -8.12 -5.43
CA LEU A 22 2.87 -8.79 -6.72
C LEU A 22 3.24 -7.91 -7.93
N GLY A 23 3.62 -6.64 -7.71
CA GLY A 23 3.86 -5.67 -8.79
C GLY A 23 2.59 -5.26 -9.54
N ALA A 24 1.41 -5.53 -8.99
CA ALA A 24 0.12 -5.17 -9.58
C ALA A 24 -0.28 -3.71 -9.31
N LEU A 25 0.36 -3.06 -8.32
CA LEU A 25 0.11 -1.68 -7.94
C LEU A 25 1.41 -0.94 -7.64
N GLY A 26 1.63 0.18 -8.35
CA GLY A 26 2.82 1.02 -8.22
C GLY A 26 3.97 0.60 -9.13
N ILE A 27 5.04 1.40 -9.10
CA ILE A 27 6.25 1.21 -9.89
C ILE A 27 7.40 0.89 -8.92
N GLN A 28 8.12 -0.20 -9.19
CA GLN A 28 9.30 -0.57 -8.41
C GLN A 28 10.46 0.36 -8.78
N GLU A 29 11.02 1.00 -7.76
CA GLU A 29 12.14 1.94 -7.82
C GLU A 29 13.27 1.44 -6.92
N GLU A 30 14.46 2.03 -7.07
CA GLU A 30 15.67 1.67 -6.31
C GLU A 30 15.48 1.74 -4.77
N ARG A 31 14.55 2.58 -4.31
CA ARG A 31 14.29 2.86 -2.89
C ARG A 31 13.02 2.18 -2.34
N GLY A 32 12.29 1.40 -3.13
CA GLY A 32 11.01 0.80 -2.76
C GLY A 32 9.98 0.85 -3.88
N VAL A 33 8.69 0.81 -3.58
CA VAL A 33 7.63 0.86 -4.61
C VAL A 33 6.89 2.19 -4.53
N VAL A 34 6.90 2.97 -5.61
CA VAL A 34 6.16 4.24 -5.69
C VAL A 34 4.74 3.97 -6.14
N VAL A 35 3.77 4.37 -5.32
CA VAL A 35 2.34 4.28 -5.61
C VAL A 35 1.74 5.68 -5.65
N THR A 36 0.98 5.99 -6.71
CA THR A 36 0.17 7.20 -6.73
C THR A 36 -1.23 6.97 -6.18
N LEU A 37 -1.81 8.02 -5.61
CA LEU A 37 -3.21 8.03 -5.16
C LEU A 37 -4.17 7.73 -6.32
N LYS A 38 -3.80 8.12 -7.55
CA LYS A 38 -4.58 7.84 -8.77
C LYS A 38 -4.61 6.34 -9.06
N GLU A 39 -3.46 5.68 -9.05
CA GLU A 39 -3.36 4.23 -9.25
C GLU A 39 -4.06 3.46 -8.15
N PHE A 40 -3.86 3.86 -6.90
CA PHE A 40 -4.53 3.25 -5.75
C PHE A 40 -6.06 3.27 -5.92
N ARG A 41 -6.61 4.42 -6.31
CA ARG A 41 -8.06 4.58 -6.55
C ARG A 41 -8.56 3.77 -7.73
N ALA A 42 -7.77 3.67 -8.80
CA ALA A 42 -8.12 2.85 -9.95
C ALA A 42 -8.10 1.34 -9.60
N PHE A 43 -7.17 0.93 -8.76
CA PHE A 43 -7.01 -0.47 -8.33
C PHE A 43 -8.03 -0.89 -7.27
N PHE A 44 -8.44 0.04 -6.41
CA PHE A 44 -9.44 -0.17 -5.36
C PHE A 44 -10.69 0.69 -5.59
N PRO A 45 -11.47 0.43 -6.67
CA PRO A 45 -12.63 1.25 -7.01
C PRO A 45 -13.78 1.13 -5.99
N ASP A 46 -13.80 0.04 -5.23
CA ASP A 46 -14.73 -0.22 -4.12
C ASP A 46 -14.48 0.69 -2.90
N ILE A 47 -13.30 1.32 -2.83
CA ILE A 47 -12.92 2.16 -1.71
C ILE A 47 -13.35 3.61 -1.96
N ASN A 48 -14.02 4.20 -0.97
CA ASN A 48 -14.43 5.60 -1.04
C ASN A 48 -13.23 6.53 -1.28
N TYR A 49 -13.40 7.48 -2.22
CA TYR A 49 -12.36 8.41 -2.66
C TYR A 49 -11.71 9.22 -1.53
N ASN A 50 -12.50 9.59 -0.52
CA ASN A 50 -12.04 10.29 0.68
C ASN A 50 -11.26 9.35 1.61
N TYR A 51 -11.73 8.11 1.75
CA TYR A 51 -11.06 7.10 2.55
C TYR A 51 -9.70 6.69 1.97
N ALA A 52 -9.55 6.63 0.64
CA ALA A 52 -8.27 6.32 -0.01
C ALA A 52 -7.15 7.31 0.36
N GLY A 53 -7.48 8.62 0.39
CA GLY A 53 -6.53 9.66 0.79
C GLY A 53 -6.17 9.56 2.27
N SER A 54 -7.16 9.31 3.13
CA SER A 54 -6.97 9.13 4.56
C SER A 54 -6.17 7.87 4.88
N PHE A 55 -6.41 6.76 4.18
CA PHE A 55 -5.70 5.50 4.36
C PHE A 55 -4.20 5.64 4.08
N LEU A 56 -3.85 6.23 2.93
CA LEU A 56 -2.43 6.44 2.57
C LEU A 56 -1.75 7.47 3.48
N SER A 57 -2.49 8.47 3.95
CA SER A 57 -1.96 9.45 4.90
C SER A 57 -1.78 8.86 6.31
N ALA A 58 -2.69 8.00 6.76
CA ALA A 58 -2.61 7.32 8.05
C ALA A 58 -1.56 6.19 8.05
N SER A 59 -1.33 5.57 6.90
CA SER A 59 -0.27 4.59 6.70
C SER A 59 1.10 5.23 6.48
N ALA A 60 1.16 6.57 6.42
CA ALA A 60 2.39 7.29 6.21
C ALA A 60 3.22 7.35 7.50
N LEU A 61 4.53 7.16 7.37
CA LEU A 61 5.51 7.49 8.39
C LEU A 61 5.42 8.98 8.67
N GLU A 62 5.28 9.35 9.95
CA GLU A 62 5.42 10.75 10.36
C GLU A 62 6.83 11.24 10.04
N GLY A 63 6.93 12.47 9.51
CA GLY A 63 8.19 13.05 9.07
C GLY A 63 9.25 13.00 10.17
N GLY A 64 10.32 12.23 9.94
CA GLY A 64 11.40 12.03 10.90
C GLY A 64 11.54 10.60 11.46
N ARG A 65 10.55 9.71 11.23
CA ARG A 65 10.68 8.28 11.56
C ARG A 65 11.22 7.49 10.37
N LEU A 66 12.39 6.88 10.57
CA LEU A 66 13.04 5.98 9.60
C LEU A 66 12.62 4.52 9.75
N GLN A 67 11.95 4.16 10.85
CA GLN A 67 11.59 2.77 11.15
C GLN A 67 10.13 2.49 10.82
N MET A 68 9.90 1.43 10.05
CA MET A 68 8.58 0.94 9.71
C MET A 68 7.87 0.40 10.96
N THR A 69 6.58 0.68 11.09
CA THR A 69 5.74 0.05 12.14
C THR A 69 4.63 -0.77 11.48
N HIS A 70 3.92 -1.57 12.29
CA HIS A 70 2.79 -2.36 11.78
C HIS A 70 1.69 -1.50 11.13
N THR A 71 1.60 -0.22 11.48
CA THR A 71 0.60 0.72 10.93
C THR A 71 1.17 1.70 9.91
N GLN A 72 2.48 1.98 9.94
CA GLN A 72 3.12 2.97 9.05
C GLN A 72 4.17 2.31 8.17
N PHE A 73 3.89 2.25 6.87
CA PHE A 73 4.68 1.52 5.87
C PHE A 73 4.81 2.25 4.53
N VAL A 74 4.23 3.45 4.42
CA VAL A 74 4.45 4.33 3.27
C VAL A 74 5.09 5.64 3.71
N MET A 75 5.77 6.33 2.79
CA MET A 75 6.34 7.64 2.98
C MET A 75 5.76 8.56 1.92
N ARG A 76 5.17 9.68 2.33
CA ARG A 76 4.61 10.63 1.37
C ARG A 76 5.74 11.44 0.75
N LEU A 77 5.99 11.24 -0.55
CA LEU A 77 7.01 11.99 -1.29
C LEU A 77 6.50 13.37 -1.71
N ARG A 78 5.26 13.43 -2.23
CA ARG A 78 4.56 14.66 -2.62
C ARG A 78 3.05 14.46 -2.57
N LYS A 79 2.26 15.49 -2.89
CA LYS A 79 0.79 15.37 -2.93
C LYS A 79 0.37 14.24 -3.88
N GLY A 80 -0.30 13.23 -3.34
CA GLY A 80 -0.81 12.09 -4.09
C GLY A 80 0.24 11.07 -4.57
N VAL A 81 1.47 11.12 -4.06
CA VAL A 81 2.53 10.16 -4.40
C VAL A 81 3.19 9.65 -3.12
N TYR A 82 3.24 8.34 -2.98
CA TYR A 82 3.69 7.64 -1.77
C TYR A 82 4.73 6.59 -2.15
N LEU A 83 5.79 6.47 -1.37
CA LEU A 83 6.80 5.42 -1.48
C LEU A 83 6.50 4.36 -0.43
N VAL A 84 6.28 3.14 -0.85
CA VAL A 84 6.13 1.97 0.02
C VAL A 84 7.53 1.53 0.45
N HIS A 85 7.74 1.42 1.77
CA HIS A 85 9.04 1.12 2.35
C HIS A 85 9.53 -0.29 1.95
N PRO A 86 10.80 -0.50 1.61
CA PRO A 86 11.28 -1.82 1.17
C PRO A 86 11.12 -2.93 2.23
N ASP A 87 11.09 -2.60 3.52
CA ASP A 87 10.84 -3.58 4.60
C ASP A 87 9.48 -4.29 4.50
N VAL A 88 8.47 -3.75 3.80
CA VAL A 88 7.26 -4.55 3.56
C VAL A 88 7.51 -5.76 2.66
N PHE A 89 8.64 -5.83 1.96
CA PHE A 89 9.01 -6.98 1.14
C PHE A 89 9.95 -7.94 1.87
N VAL A 90 10.55 -7.51 2.99
CA VAL A 90 11.41 -8.37 3.80
C VAL A 90 10.52 -9.31 4.60
N GLU A 91 10.43 -10.57 4.16
CA GLU A 91 9.86 -11.63 4.97
C GLU A 91 10.70 -11.73 6.24
N ASN A 92 10.11 -11.44 7.40
CA ASN A 92 10.76 -11.75 8.66
C ASN A 92 10.67 -13.29 8.77
N GLU A 93 11.81 -13.93 8.54
CA GLU A 93 12.04 -15.38 8.70
C GLU A 93 11.75 -15.83 10.14
#